data_AF-A0A4R5DNG0-F1
#
_entry.id   AF-A0A4R5DNG0-F1
#
_cell.length_a   1.000
_cell.length_b   1.000
_cell.length_c   1.000
_cell.angle_alpha   90.00
_cell.angle_beta   90.00
_cell.angle_gamma   90.00
#
_symmetry.space_group_name_H-M   'P 1'
#
loop_
_entity.id
_entity.type
_entity.pdbx_description
1 polymer ?
#
loop_
_entity_poly.entity_id
_entity_poly.type
_entity_poly.pdbx_seq_one_letter_code
_entity_poly.pdbx_strand_id
1 'polypeptide(L)'
;MRSGRLVVVRHGVFCSPEVWERTDGDLARTEGLEAGPIVADAAFRSGITTPDVLAATTQDLAGWPGVATARLVAEHASGLRESPLESASFALFLRHGLALPECNAWITAQRRGAPAPTSRGGGTASSARRTAG
;
A
#
# COMPACT_ATOMS: atom_id res chain seq x y z
N MET A 1 -22.09 -8.79 -40.19
CA MET A 1 -20.92 -8.39 -39.38
C MET A 1 -21.25 -8.67 -37.92
N ARG A 2 -20.58 -9.59 -37.24
CA ARG A 2 -20.73 -9.75 -35.79
C ARG A 2 -19.88 -8.67 -35.13
N SER A 3 -20.54 -7.70 -34.49
CA SER A 3 -19.85 -6.71 -33.66
C SER A 3 -19.32 -7.44 -32.43
N GLY A 4 -18.01 -7.65 -32.37
CA GLY A 4 -17.34 -8.21 -31.20
C GLY A 4 -16.97 -7.08 -30.26
N ARG A 5 -17.43 -7.14 -29.01
CA ARG A 5 -16.95 -6.24 -27.94
C ARG A 5 -15.68 -6.83 -27.35
N LEU A 6 -14.64 -6.01 -27.21
CA LEU A 6 -13.43 -6.38 -26.49
C LEU A 6 -13.79 -6.63 -25.01
N VAL A 7 -13.46 -7.83 -24.52
CA VAL A 7 -13.61 -8.21 -23.12
C VAL A 7 -12.25 -8.57 -22.56
N VAL A 8 -11.96 -8.12 -21.34
CA VAL A 8 -10.72 -8.46 -20.66
C VAL A 8 -10.97 -9.74 -19.88
N VAL A 9 -10.27 -10.80 -20.26
CA VAL A 9 -10.27 -12.06 -19.53
C VAL A 9 -9.18 -11.99 -18.47
N ARG A 10 -9.55 -12.03 -17.19
CA ARG A 10 -8.59 -12.17 -16.08
C ARG A 10 -8.85 -13.51 -15.38
N HIS A 11 -7.80 -14.32 -15.25
CA HIS A 11 -7.87 -15.65 -14.62
C HIS A 11 -8.97 -16.58 -15.17
N GLY A 12 -9.30 -16.44 -16.47
CA GLY A 12 -10.36 -17.23 -17.12
C GLY A 12 -11.79 -16.74 -16.87
N VAL A 13 -11.98 -15.65 -16.13
CA VAL A 13 -13.29 -15.02 -15.90
C VAL A 13 -13.50 -13.87 -16.89
N PHE A 14 -14.68 -13.87 -17.51
CA PHE A 14 -15.11 -12.84 -18.45
C PHE A 14 -15.98 -11.82 -17.72
N CYS A 15 -15.46 -10.62 -17.51
CA CYS A 15 -16.29 -9.45 -17.23
C CYS A 15 -15.79 -8.29 -18.09
N SER A 16 -16.67 -7.34 -18.36
CA SER A 16 -16.26 -6.15 -19.08
C SER A 16 -15.40 -5.25 -18.18
N PRO A 17 -14.48 -4.45 -18.74
CA PRO A 17 -13.57 -3.60 -17.96
C PRO A 17 -14.30 -2.73 -16.93
N GLU A 18 -15.45 -2.19 -17.31
CA GLU A 18 -16.26 -1.29 -16.49
C GLU A 18 -16.81 -1.99 -15.23
N VAL A 19 -17.02 -3.31 -15.30
CA VAL A 19 -17.42 -4.10 -14.11
C VAL A 19 -16.26 -4.22 -13.14
N TRP A 20 -15.05 -4.51 -13.64
CA TRP A 20 -13.85 -4.62 -12.80
C TRP A 20 -13.51 -3.29 -12.13
N GLU A 21 -13.63 -2.19 -12.87
CA GLU A 21 -13.34 -0.83 -12.40
C GLU A 21 -14.33 -0.32 -11.35
N ARG A 22 -15.56 -0.85 -11.33
CA ARG A 22 -16.60 -0.44 -10.37
C ARG A 22 -16.66 -1.34 -9.13
N THR A 23 -16.06 -2.53 -9.19
CA THR A 23 -16.20 -3.55 -8.14
C THR A 23 -15.65 -3.09 -6.79
N ASP A 24 -14.51 -2.38 -6.77
CA ASP A 24 -13.93 -1.88 -5.52
C ASP A 24 -14.81 -0.80 -4.87
N GLY A 25 -15.34 0.14 -5.65
CA GLY A 25 -16.27 1.17 -5.16
C GLY A 25 -17.57 0.56 -4.64
N ASP A 26 -18.02 -0.52 -5.29
CA ASP A 26 -19.19 -1.28 -4.89
C ASP A 26 -19.00 -2.03 -3.58
N LEU A 27 -17.84 -2.65 -3.37
CA LEU A 27 -17.50 -3.30 -2.10
C LEU A 27 -17.24 -2.27 -1.00
N ALA A 28 -16.60 -1.13 -1.31
CA ALA A 28 -16.37 -0.09 -0.34
C ALA A 28 -17.68 0.52 0.20
N ARG A 29 -18.74 0.63 -0.61
CA ARG A 29 -20.05 1.11 -0.14
C ARG A 29 -20.84 0.07 0.66
N THR A 30 -20.75 -1.23 0.34
CA THR A 30 -21.54 -2.28 1.02
C THR A 30 -20.84 -2.87 2.23
N GLU A 31 -19.53 -3.11 2.12
CA GLU A 31 -18.71 -3.74 3.16
C GLU A 31 -17.87 -2.72 3.96
N GLY A 32 -17.88 -1.46 3.54
CA GLY A 32 -17.23 -0.37 4.26
C GLY A 32 -15.69 -0.45 4.24
N LEU A 33 -15.08 0.10 5.28
CA LEU A 33 -13.63 0.14 5.46
C LEU A 33 -13.00 -1.22 5.78
N GLU A 34 -13.79 -2.24 6.09
CA GLU A 34 -13.29 -3.58 6.44
C GLU A 34 -12.80 -4.33 5.19
N ALA A 35 -13.47 -4.16 4.04
CA ALA A 35 -13.11 -4.84 2.79
C ALA A 35 -12.77 -3.90 1.63
N GLY A 36 -13.32 -2.67 1.60
CA GLY A 36 -13.10 -1.72 0.52
C GLY A 36 -11.61 -1.47 0.20
N PRO A 37 -10.79 -1.07 1.19
CA PRO A 37 -9.36 -0.83 0.99
C PRO A 37 -8.60 -2.04 0.45
N ILE A 38 -8.95 -3.25 0.91
CA ILE A 38 -8.29 -4.50 0.48
C ILE A 38 -8.44 -4.69 -1.03
N VAL A 39 -9.65 -4.51 -1.55
CA VAL A 39 -9.92 -4.70 -2.97
C VAL A 39 -9.38 -3.54 -3.81
N ALA A 40 -9.52 -2.30 -3.34
CA ALA A 40 -8.99 -1.13 -4.03
C ALA A 40 -7.45 -1.20 -4.18
N ASP A 41 -6.73 -1.56 -3.11
CA ASP A 41 -5.26 -1.70 -3.14
C ASP A 41 -4.83 -2.85 -4.06
N ALA A 42 -5.55 -3.98 -4.01
CA ALA A 42 -5.29 -5.10 -4.90
C ALA A 42 -5.53 -4.72 -6.37
N ALA A 43 -6.58 -3.95 -6.67
CA ALA A 43 -6.88 -3.45 -8.01
C ALA A 43 -5.78 -2.49 -8.50
N PHE A 44 -5.32 -1.57 -7.64
CA PHE A 44 -4.19 -0.67 -7.93
C PHE A 44 -2.91 -1.45 -8.24
N ARG A 45 -2.52 -2.35 -7.35
CA ARG A 45 -1.30 -3.17 -7.51
C ARG A 45 -1.36 -4.04 -8.78
N SER A 46 -2.54 -4.49 -9.16
CA SER A 46 -2.77 -5.32 -10.33
C SER A 46 -2.97 -4.53 -11.63
N GLY A 47 -2.88 -3.20 -11.58
CA GLY A 47 -3.12 -2.30 -12.71
C GLY A 47 -4.53 -2.44 -13.30
N ILE A 48 -5.52 -2.82 -12.48
CA ILE A 48 -6.93 -2.93 -12.89
C ILE A 48 -7.60 -1.55 -12.89
N THR A 49 -7.17 -0.67 -11.99
CA THR A 49 -7.72 0.67 -11.85
C THR A 49 -6.60 1.71 -11.72
N THR A 50 -6.97 2.97 -11.86
CA THR A 50 -6.11 4.15 -11.64
C THR A 50 -6.83 5.12 -10.69
N PRO A 51 -6.12 6.10 -10.10
CA PRO A 51 -6.76 7.12 -9.28
C PRO A 51 -7.91 7.84 -10.01
N ASP A 52 -7.71 8.16 -11.28
CA ASP A 52 -8.71 8.85 -12.11
C ASP A 52 -9.95 7.98 -12.34
N VAL A 53 -9.76 6.68 -12.59
CA VAL A 53 -10.86 5.73 -12.76
C VAL A 53 -11.66 5.57 -11.47
N LEU A 54 -11.00 5.50 -10.31
CA LEU A 54 -11.71 5.45 -9.02
C LEU A 54 -12.44 6.76 -8.72
N ALA A 55 -11.84 7.91 -9.03
CA ALA A 55 -12.49 9.20 -8.86
C ALA A 55 -13.77 9.29 -9.71
N ALA A 56 -13.70 8.93 -10.99
CA ALA A 56 -14.86 8.89 -11.89
C ALA A 56 -15.93 7.91 -11.38
N THR A 57 -15.51 6.71 -10.98
CA THR A 57 -16.43 5.67 -10.47
C THR A 57 -17.17 6.13 -9.20
N THR A 58 -16.47 6.80 -8.27
CA THR A 58 -17.09 7.32 -7.04
C THR A 58 -17.97 8.55 -7.29
N GLN A 59 -17.75 9.28 -8.39
CA GLN A 59 -18.68 10.32 -8.88
C GLN A 59 -19.96 9.69 -9.44
N ASP A 60 -19.85 8.62 -10.22
CA ASP A 60 -21.00 7.89 -10.77
C ASP A 60 -21.86 7.21 -9.68
N LEU A 61 -21.30 7.01 -8.49
CA LEU A 61 -21.99 6.50 -7.31
C LEU A 61 -22.65 7.61 -6.46
N ALA A 62 -22.62 8.87 -6.90
CA ALA A 62 -23.19 9.98 -6.14
C ALA A 62 -24.68 9.74 -5.80
N GLY A 63 -25.03 9.95 -4.54
CA GLY A 63 -26.39 9.72 -4.02
C GLY A 63 -26.69 8.29 -3.59
N TRP A 64 -25.79 7.33 -3.85
CA TRP A 64 -25.96 5.95 -3.41
C TRP A 64 -25.60 5.79 -1.93
N PRO A 65 -26.29 4.91 -1.17
CA PRO A 65 -25.92 4.58 0.19
C PRO A 65 -24.46 4.12 0.27
N GLY A 66 -23.71 4.60 1.27
CA GLY A 66 -22.31 4.21 1.49
C GLY A 66 -21.28 4.87 0.57
N VAL A 67 -21.68 5.79 -0.34
CA VAL A 67 -20.74 6.46 -1.25
C VAL A 67 -19.66 7.27 -0.54
N ALA A 68 -19.93 7.78 0.66
CA ALA A 68 -18.93 8.48 1.46
C ALA A 68 -17.74 7.57 1.79
N THR A 69 -18.00 6.30 2.13
CA THR A 69 -16.94 5.32 2.38
C THR A 69 -16.21 4.97 1.09
N ALA A 70 -16.92 4.81 -0.03
CA ALA A 70 -16.29 4.57 -1.32
C ALA A 70 -15.31 5.69 -1.72
N ARG A 71 -15.68 6.95 -1.48
CA ARG A 71 -14.80 8.10 -1.71
C ARG A 71 -13.57 8.08 -0.80
N LEU A 72 -13.77 7.77 0.48
CA LEU A 72 -12.68 7.68 1.44
C LEU A 72 -11.70 6.55 1.07
N VAL A 73 -12.21 5.40 0.60
CA VAL A 73 -11.36 4.31 0.09
C VAL A 73 -10.60 4.75 -1.16
N ALA A 74 -11.27 5.38 -2.13
CA ALA A 74 -10.63 5.86 -3.36
C ALA A 74 -9.52 6.88 -3.08
N GLU A 75 -9.72 7.78 -2.12
CA GLU A 75 -8.72 8.78 -1.68
C GLU A 75 -7.46 8.14 -1.10
N HIS A 76 -7.62 7.02 -0.38
CA HIS A 76 -6.52 6.38 0.35
C HIS A 76 -5.99 5.10 -0.29
N ALA A 77 -6.56 4.65 -1.41
CA ALA A 77 -6.13 3.46 -2.12
C ALA A 77 -4.65 3.58 -2.56
N SER A 78 -3.91 2.48 -2.45
CA SER A 78 -2.48 2.46 -2.72
C SER A 78 -2.03 1.11 -3.26
N GLY A 79 -1.24 1.14 -4.32
CA GLY A 79 -0.56 -0.05 -4.84
C GLY A 79 0.64 -0.50 -4.00
N LEU A 80 1.01 0.25 -2.95
CA LEU A 80 2.14 -0.09 -2.08
C LEU A 80 1.78 -1.16 -1.04
N ARG A 81 0.51 -1.31 -0.66
CA ARG A 81 0.11 -2.32 0.33
C ARG A 81 0.05 -3.69 -0.32
N GLU A 82 0.86 -4.62 0.17
CA GLU A 82 1.13 -5.90 -0.48
C GLU A 82 0.23 -7.02 0.02
N SER A 83 -0.43 -6.83 1.16
CA SER A 83 -1.27 -7.85 1.78
C SER A 83 -2.62 -7.29 2.24
N PRO A 84 -3.68 -8.13 2.27
CA PRO A 84 -4.96 -7.75 2.86
C PRO A 84 -4.83 -7.24 4.31
N LEU A 85 -3.89 -7.81 5.07
CA LEU A 85 -3.65 -7.41 6.45
C LEU A 85 -3.10 -5.98 6.56
N GLU A 86 -2.21 -5.56 5.64
CA GLU A 86 -1.73 -4.17 5.59
C GLU A 86 -2.84 -3.19 5.25
N SER A 87 -3.68 -3.50 4.27
CA SER A 87 -4.85 -2.69 3.91
C SER A 87 -5.82 -2.56 5.07
N ALA A 88 -6.15 -3.67 5.74
CA ALA A 88 -7.01 -3.67 6.92
C ALA A 88 -6.39 -2.88 8.08
N SER A 89 -5.08 -3.02 8.31
CA SER A 89 -4.37 -2.27 9.35
C SER A 89 -4.39 -0.77 9.05
N PHE A 90 -4.13 -0.35 7.81
CA PHE A 90 -4.24 1.05 7.39
C PHE A 90 -5.66 1.60 7.61
N ALA A 91 -6.68 0.81 7.28
CA ALA A 91 -8.08 1.18 7.47
C ALA A 91 -8.43 1.43 8.94
N LEU A 92 -7.82 0.71 9.89
CA LEU A 92 -7.99 0.98 11.33
C LEU A 92 -7.41 2.34 11.73
N PHE A 93 -6.25 2.72 11.21
CA PHE A 93 -5.67 4.04 11.47
C PHE A 93 -6.58 5.14 10.94
N LEU A 94 -7.08 4.98 9.72
CA LEU A 94 -8.00 5.90 9.09
C LEU A 94 -9.31 6.02 9.88
N ARG A 95 -9.92 4.89 10.25
CA ARG A 95 -11.17 4.82 11.03
C ARG A 95 -11.05 5.51 12.39
N HIS A 96 -9.89 5.39 13.03
CA HIS A 96 -9.64 5.97 14.35
C HIS A 96 -9.02 7.37 14.31
N GLY A 97 -8.83 7.96 13.12
CA GLY A 97 -8.22 9.28 12.96
C GLY A 97 -6.78 9.35 13.48
N LEU A 98 -6.06 8.23 13.43
CA LEU A 98 -4.65 8.15 13.83
C LEU A 98 -3.75 8.70 12.72
N ALA A 99 -2.51 9.08 13.08
CA ALA A 99 -1.50 9.44 12.10
C ALA A 99 -1.26 8.27 11.14
N LEU A 100 -1.50 8.48 9.85
CA LEU A 100 -1.45 7.41 8.85
C LEU A 100 -0.04 6.80 8.77
N PRO A 101 0.08 5.46 8.70
CA PRO A 101 1.38 4.82 8.62
C PRO A 101 2.01 5.02 7.24
N GLU A 102 3.33 5.11 7.20
CA GLU A 102 4.10 5.04 5.96
C GLU A 102 4.20 3.58 5.50
N CYS A 103 3.66 3.28 4.32
CA CYS A 103 3.72 1.93 3.76
C CYS A 103 5.12 1.62 3.22
N ASN A 104 5.64 0.43 3.52
CA ASN A 104 6.94 -0.08 3.05
C ASN A 104 8.15 0.81 3.40
N ALA A 105 8.11 1.47 4.56
CA ALA A 105 9.22 2.28 5.04
C ALA A 105 10.49 1.44 5.28
N TRP A 106 11.65 2.00 4.94
CA TRP A 106 12.94 1.34 5.16
C TRP A 106 13.39 1.53 6.61
N ILE A 107 13.42 0.45 7.40
CA ILE A 107 13.79 0.51 8.81
C ILE A 107 15.27 0.16 8.96
N THR A 108 16.07 1.11 9.44
CA THR A 108 17.45 0.86 9.83
C THR A 108 17.51 0.49 11.32
N ALA A 109 18.18 -0.61 11.64
CA ALA A 109 18.42 -0.98 13.02
C ALA A 109 19.54 -0.11 13.61
N GLN A 110 19.19 0.89 14.42
CA GLN A 110 20.16 1.49 15.33
C GLN A 110 20.32 0.58 16.55
N ARG A 111 21.51 -0.04 16.69
CA ARG A 111 21.87 -0.73 17.93
C ARG A 111 22.03 0.31 19.04
N ARG A 112 21.08 0.38 19.98
CA ARG A 112 21.30 1.10 21.23
C ARG A 112 22.40 0.39 22.01
N GLY A 113 23.53 1.07 22.20
CA GLY A 113 24.58 0.72 23.17
C GLY A 113 25.21 -0.65 22.99
N ALA A 114 26.17 -0.77 22.06
CA ALA A 114 27.32 -1.60 22.39
C ALA A 114 28.04 -0.87 23.55
N PRO A 115 28.33 -1.49 24.70
CA PRO A 115 29.30 -0.88 25.61
C PRO A 115 30.58 -0.63 24.81
N ALA A 116 31.12 0.58 24.91
CA ALA A 116 32.41 0.91 24.32
C ALA A 116 33.40 -0.20 24.71
N PRO A 117 34.22 -0.72 23.77
CA PRO A 117 35.22 -1.70 24.13
C PRO A 117 36.06 -1.10 25.25
N THR A 118 35.96 -1.67 26.45
CA THR A 118 36.77 -1.26 27.58
C THR A 118 38.21 -1.43 27.14
N SER A 119 38.92 -0.33 26.94
CA SER A 119 40.36 -0.33 26.75
C SER A 119 40.97 -0.95 28.00
N ARG A 120 41.26 -2.26 27.95
CA ARG A 120 42.23 -2.83 28.88
C ARG A 120 43.55 -2.17 28.54
N GLY A 121 43.95 -1.23 29.40
CA GLY A 121 45.29 -0.69 29.40
C GLY A 121 46.31 -1.83 29.45
N GLY A 122 47.04 -1.99 28.35
CA GLY A 122 48.26 -2.76 28.26
C GLY A 122 49.31 -1.82 27.69
N GLY A 123 50.09 -1.21 28.59
CA GLY A 123 51.20 -0.35 28.21
C GLY A 123 52.42 -1.15 27.73
N THR A 124 53.27 -0.44 26.97
CA THR A 124 54.64 -0.78 26.51
C THR A 124 54.72 -1.82 25.36
N ALA A 125 55.54 -1.68 24.32
CA ALA A 125 56.77 -0.91 24.13
C ALA A 125 57.02 -0.54 22.65
N SER A 126 57.84 0.50 22.49
CA SER A 126 58.49 1.03 21.29
C SER A 126 59.15 -0.01 20.37
N SER A 127 59.08 0.20 19.05
CA SER A 127 60.26 0.06 18.16
C SER A 127 60.04 0.73 16.80
N ALA A 128 60.98 1.61 16.44
CA ALA A 128 61.04 2.36 15.21
C ALA A 128 61.78 1.62 14.07
N ARG A 129 61.35 1.88 12.83
CA ARG A 129 62.17 1.91 11.58
C ARG A 129 61.27 2.49 10.47
N ARG A 130 61.47 3.70 9.91
CA ARG A 130 62.45 4.12 8.86
C ARG A 130 62.58 3.02 7.80
N THR A 131 62.23 3.19 6.51
CA THR A 131 62.57 4.22 5.49
C THR A 131 61.74 3.94 4.22
N ALA A 132 61.19 4.95 3.52
CA ALA A 132 61.69 5.61 2.29
C ALA A 132 61.33 4.91 0.96
N GLY A 133 60.91 5.71 -0.04
CA GLY A 133 60.77 5.33 -1.45
C GLY A 133 59.48 5.83 -2.06
#